data_AF-A0A388Q2T8-F1
#
_entry.id   AF-A0A388Q2T8-F1
#
_cell.length_a   1.000
_cell.length_b   1.000
_cell.length_c   1.000
_cell.angle_alpha   90.00
_cell.angle_beta   90.00
_cell.angle_gamma   90.00
#
_symmetry.space_group_name_H-M   'P 1'
#
loop_
_entity.id
_entity.type
_entity.pdbx_description
1 polymer ?
#
loop_
_entity_poly.entity_id
_entity_poly.type
_entity_poly.pdbx_seq_one_letter_code
_entity_poly.pdbx_strand_id
1 'polypeptide(L)'
;MKKLIKKIPKNRNSKEIMEDMRYAFDVLISQTNKLQNNKMLSITITHTRAKHEKDLRHILTNGLFNTIHKDYKNSGEHINYLYVIEFPEVVSKGEYLPTNIGIHTHMVVNTSLKKETIEYYINNSTEGDIYIEDITKRLDRDNYINYMIKQGKTNILTDDNYNYKIDLIC
;
A
#
# COMPACT_ATOMS: atom_id res chain seq x y z
N MET A 1 23.86 -6.66 0.13
CA MET A 1 23.28 -6.80 1.49
C MET A 1 21.98 -6.00 1.52
N LYS A 2 20.81 -6.67 1.48
CA LYS A 2 19.51 -5.97 1.45
C LYS A 2 19.27 -5.29 2.81
N LYS A 3 19.30 -3.97 2.84
CA LYS A 3 19.04 -3.20 4.07
C LYS A 3 17.55 -2.94 4.15
N LEU A 4 16.86 -3.66 5.03
CA LEU A 4 15.43 -3.48 5.30
C LEU A 4 15.26 -2.21 6.15
N ILE A 5 14.40 -1.27 5.73
CA ILE A 5 14.13 -0.08 6.56
C ILE A 5 13.17 -0.46 7.69
N LYS A 6 13.78 -0.73 8.85
CA LYS A 6 13.34 -0.71 10.26
C LYS A 6 12.07 -1.47 10.67
N LYS A 7 12.22 -2.23 11.77
CA LYS A 7 11.13 -2.80 12.58
C LYS A 7 10.42 -1.65 13.30
N ILE A 8 9.13 -1.52 13.03
CA ILE A 8 8.33 -0.34 13.39
C ILE A 8 7.82 -0.48 14.85
N PRO A 9 7.95 0.54 15.72
CA PRO A 9 7.38 0.51 17.07
C PRO A 9 5.84 0.47 17.03
N LYS A 10 5.23 -0.31 17.93
CA LYS A 10 3.77 -0.42 18.09
C LYS A 10 3.21 0.74 18.91
N ASN A 11 1.94 1.05 18.72
CA ASN A 11 1.15 2.07 19.44
C ASN A 11 1.52 3.51 19.06
N ARG A 12 1.79 3.75 17.78
CA ARG A 12 2.02 5.11 17.29
C ARG A 12 0.71 5.87 17.17
N ASN A 13 0.79 7.17 17.37
CA ASN A 13 -0.34 8.06 17.10
C ASN A 13 -0.51 8.29 15.59
N SER A 14 -1.67 8.79 15.16
CA SER A 14 -1.97 8.97 13.74
C SER A 14 -0.99 9.92 13.04
N LYS A 15 -0.44 10.92 13.73
CA LYS A 15 0.56 11.84 13.15
C LYS A 15 1.87 11.12 12.83
N GLU A 16 2.39 10.32 13.75
CA GLU A 16 3.59 9.50 13.55
C GLU A 16 3.40 8.50 12.40
N ILE A 17 2.21 7.91 12.28
CA ILE A 17 1.87 7.01 11.18
C ILE A 17 1.86 7.77 9.84
N MET A 18 1.24 8.94 9.78
CA MET A 18 1.22 9.77 8.56
C MET A 18 2.63 10.17 8.12
N GLU A 19 3.50 10.54 9.05
CA GLU A 19 4.90 10.87 8.77
C GLU A 19 5.67 9.66 8.22
N ASP A 20 5.45 8.47 8.79
CA ASP A 20 6.08 7.23 8.33
C ASP A 20 5.61 6.80 6.94
N MET A 21 4.30 6.96 6.67
CA MET A 21 3.75 6.72 5.33
C MET A 21 4.32 7.69 4.27
N ARG A 22 4.47 8.98 4.62
CA ARG A 22 5.13 9.97 3.75
C ARG A 22 6.57 9.57 3.46
N TYR A 23 7.32 9.20 4.49
CA TYR A 23 8.68 8.72 4.34
C TYR A 23 8.77 7.52 3.40
N ALA A 24 7.93 6.50 3.62
CA ALA A 24 7.90 5.32 2.75
C ALA A 24 7.57 5.68 1.29
N PHE A 25 6.60 6.58 1.08
CA PHE A 25 6.23 7.06 -0.25
C PHE A 25 7.39 7.80 -0.94
N ASP A 26 8.10 8.68 -0.23
CA ASP A 26 9.25 9.42 -0.77
C ASP A 26 10.39 8.48 -1.18
N VAL A 27 10.63 7.42 -0.40
CA VAL A 27 11.62 6.39 -0.74
C VAL A 27 11.20 5.63 -2.00
N LEU A 28 9.93 5.22 -2.11
CA LEU A 28 9.41 4.55 -3.32
C LEU A 28 9.58 5.41 -4.57
N ILE A 29 9.20 6.69 -4.49
CA ILE A 29 9.38 7.66 -5.57
C ILE A 29 10.86 7.80 -5.97
N SER A 30 11.74 7.93 -4.97
CA SER A 30 13.18 8.08 -5.20
C SER A 30 13.77 6.87 -5.93
N GLN A 31 13.31 5.66 -5.61
CA GLN A 31 13.74 4.43 -6.29
C GLN A 31 13.19 4.31 -7.71
N THR A 32 11.94 4.74 -7.96
CA THR A 32 11.37 4.78 -9.32
C THR A 32 12.29 5.53 -10.29
N ASN A 33 12.84 6.67 -9.86
CA ASN A 33 13.66 7.53 -10.73
C ASN A 33 15.07 6.98 -10.98
N LYS A 34 15.56 6.04 -10.16
CA LYS A 34 16.94 5.52 -10.22
C LYS A 34 17.08 4.23 -11.03
N LEU A 35 16.01 3.45 -11.11
CA LEU A 35 16.05 2.10 -11.66
C LEU A 35 15.47 2.08 -13.09
N GLN A 36 16.22 1.53 -14.04
CA GLN A 36 15.75 1.35 -15.40
C GLN A 36 14.57 0.36 -15.44
N ASN A 37 13.59 0.62 -16.32
CA ASN A 37 12.37 -0.19 -16.49
C ASN A 37 11.50 -0.34 -15.22
N ASN A 38 11.74 0.48 -14.19
CA ASN A 38 10.96 0.46 -12.97
C ASN A 38 9.65 1.22 -13.17
N LYS A 39 8.55 0.67 -12.63
CA LYS A 39 7.22 1.28 -12.70
C LYS A 39 6.73 1.62 -11.32
N MET A 40 5.91 2.65 -11.26
CA MET A 40 5.14 2.99 -10.08
C MET A 40 3.66 2.84 -10.40
N LEU A 41 3.00 1.91 -9.71
CA LEU A 41 1.59 1.61 -9.91
C LEU A 41 0.79 2.13 -8.71
N SER A 42 -0.30 2.84 -8.99
CA SER A 42 -1.38 3.08 -8.05
C SER A 42 -2.37 1.93 -8.19
N ILE A 43 -2.74 1.33 -7.07
CA ILE A 43 -3.67 0.20 -7.02
C ILE A 43 -4.74 0.53 -6.00
N THR A 44 -5.99 0.50 -6.41
CA THR A 44 -7.14 0.65 -5.51
C THR A 44 -7.98 -0.62 -5.58
N ILE A 45 -8.33 -1.17 -4.41
CA ILE A 45 -9.28 -2.27 -4.31
C ILE A 45 -10.45 -1.80 -3.46
N THR A 46 -11.64 -1.77 -4.06
CA THR A 46 -12.91 -1.41 -3.39
C THR A 46 -13.82 -2.63 -3.27
N HIS A 47 -14.89 -2.50 -2.49
CA HIS A 47 -15.87 -3.58 -2.27
C HIS A 47 -15.21 -4.90 -1.84
N THR A 48 -14.18 -4.82 -0.99
CA THR A 48 -13.52 -6.01 -0.47
C THR A 48 -14.47 -6.80 0.42
N ARG A 49 -14.37 -8.13 0.42
CA ARG A 49 -15.17 -8.99 1.32
C ARG A 49 -14.64 -9.04 2.76
N ALA A 50 -13.51 -8.39 3.02
CA ALA A 50 -12.89 -8.36 4.34
C ALA A 50 -13.74 -7.51 5.29
N LYS A 51 -14.04 -8.06 6.47
CA LYS A 51 -14.89 -7.40 7.47
C LYS A 51 -14.10 -6.51 8.43
N HIS A 52 -12.81 -6.83 8.60
CA HIS A 52 -11.90 -6.11 9.47
C HIS A 52 -10.61 -5.74 8.73
N GLU A 53 -10.01 -4.62 9.12
CA GLU A 53 -8.72 -4.15 8.60
C GLU A 53 -7.62 -5.20 8.80
N LYS A 54 -7.67 -5.98 9.88
CA LYS A 54 -6.73 -7.08 10.15
C LYS A 54 -6.83 -8.20 9.11
N ASP A 55 -8.05 -8.51 8.64
CA ASP A 55 -8.27 -9.54 7.63
C ASP A 55 -7.69 -9.08 6.29
N LEU A 56 -8.02 -7.86 5.87
CA LEU A 56 -7.49 -7.29 4.64
C LEU A 56 -5.96 -7.14 4.72
N ARG A 57 -5.43 -6.70 5.86
CA ARG A 57 -3.98 -6.65 6.09
C ARG A 57 -3.32 -8.01 5.93
N HIS A 58 -3.93 -9.06 6.46
CA HIS A 58 -3.43 -10.43 6.31
C HIS A 58 -3.45 -10.87 4.84
N ILE A 59 -4.56 -10.64 4.13
CA ILE A 59 -4.70 -10.94 2.71
C ILE A 59 -3.63 -10.22 1.88
N LEU A 60 -3.48 -8.90 2.06
CA LEU A 60 -2.51 -8.10 1.32
C LEU A 60 -1.07 -8.48 1.64
N THR A 61 -0.72 -8.63 2.92
CA THR A 61 0.66 -8.95 3.31
C THR A 61 1.02 -10.39 2.96
N ASN A 62 0.22 -11.35 3.41
CA ASN A 62 0.56 -12.77 3.32
C ASN A 62 0.09 -13.41 2.02
N GLY A 63 -1.13 -13.11 1.58
CA GLY A 63 -1.70 -13.66 0.35
C GLY A 63 -1.08 -13.05 -0.90
N LEU A 64 -0.97 -11.71 -0.94
CA LEU A 64 -0.47 -10.99 -2.10
C LEU A 64 1.06 -10.80 -2.07
N PHE A 65 1.57 -9.88 -1.23
CA PHE A 65 2.95 -9.42 -1.36
C PHE A 65 3.99 -10.47 -0.97
N ASN A 66 3.74 -11.27 0.08
CA ASN A 66 4.66 -12.34 0.45
C ASN A 66 4.73 -13.45 -0.60
N THR A 67 3.62 -13.74 -1.28
CA THR A 67 3.60 -14.69 -2.40
C THR A 67 4.44 -14.18 -3.56
N ILE A 68 4.23 -12.94 -4.01
CA ILE A 68 5.06 -12.33 -5.07
C ILE A 68 6.54 -12.36 -4.67
N HIS A 69 6.87 -11.93 -3.45
CA HIS A 69 8.24 -11.95 -2.98
C HIS A 69 8.87 -13.35 -2.97
N LYS A 70 8.10 -14.38 -2.62
CA LYS A 70 8.56 -15.76 -2.59
C LYS A 70 8.85 -16.27 -4.00
N ASP A 71 7.97 -15.98 -4.94
CA ASP A 71 8.07 -16.46 -6.33
C ASP A 71 9.23 -15.78 -7.08
N TYR A 72 9.48 -14.51 -6.80
CA TYR A 72 10.55 -13.72 -7.43
C TYR A 72 11.83 -13.60 -6.58
N LYS A 73 11.97 -14.35 -5.48
CA LYS A 73 13.12 -14.21 -4.55
C LYS A 73 14.50 -14.43 -5.21
N ASN A 74 14.54 -15.23 -6.28
CA ASN A 74 15.76 -15.64 -6.98
C ASN A 74 15.85 -15.02 -8.39
N SER A 75 14.99 -14.06 -8.74
CA SER A 75 15.09 -13.31 -9.98
C SER A 75 15.76 -11.95 -9.74
N GLY A 76 16.05 -11.22 -10.83
CA GLY A 76 16.41 -9.81 -10.78
C GLY A 76 15.20 -8.88 -10.59
N GLU A 77 14.01 -9.43 -10.41
CA GLU A 77 12.78 -8.66 -10.27
C GLU A 77 12.57 -8.22 -8.81
N HIS A 78 11.91 -7.08 -8.62
CA HIS A 78 11.60 -6.55 -7.30
C HIS A 78 10.17 -6.06 -7.22
N ILE A 79 9.65 -6.05 -5.99
CA ILE A 79 8.39 -5.40 -5.64
C ILE A 79 8.57 -4.71 -4.28
N ASN A 80 8.39 -3.40 -4.28
CA ASN A 80 8.36 -2.56 -3.09
C ASN A 80 6.98 -1.92 -3.02
N TYR A 81 6.41 -1.80 -1.83
CA TYR A 81 5.04 -1.33 -1.69
C TYR A 81 4.82 -0.50 -0.45
N LEU A 82 3.80 0.35 -0.51
CA LEU A 82 3.11 0.99 0.60
C LEU A 82 1.62 0.81 0.34
N TYR A 83 0.86 0.33 1.34
CA TYR A 83 -0.59 0.36 1.26
C TYR A 83 -1.20 0.91 2.54
N VAL A 84 -2.42 1.42 2.38
CA VAL A 84 -3.31 1.87 3.45
C VAL A 84 -4.69 1.24 3.26
N ILE A 85 -5.31 0.85 4.36
CA ILE A 85 -6.67 0.34 4.46
C ILE A 85 -7.53 1.49 4.96
N GLU A 86 -8.49 1.90 4.14
CA GLU A 86 -9.36 3.03 4.37
C GLU A 86 -10.76 2.60 4.81
N PHE A 87 -11.33 3.37 5.74
CA PHE A 87 -12.75 3.34 6.09
C PHE A 87 -13.49 4.49 5.39
N PRO A 88 -13.91 4.33 4.11
CA PRO A 88 -14.45 5.43 3.28
C PRO A 88 -15.66 6.12 3.91
N GLU A 89 -16.55 5.37 4.58
CA GLU A 89 -17.72 5.96 5.24
C GLU A 89 -17.36 6.80 6.47
N VAL A 90 -16.33 6.39 7.23
CA VAL A 90 -15.87 7.16 8.41
C VAL A 90 -15.16 8.43 7.97
N VAL A 91 -14.35 8.34 6.90
CA VAL A 91 -13.66 9.51 6.33
C VAL A 91 -14.65 10.53 5.78
N SER A 92 -15.76 10.08 5.18
CA SER A 92 -16.77 10.98 4.59
C SER A 92 -17.77 11.54 5.60
N LYS A 93 -18.20 10.75 6.60
CA LYS A 93 -19.26 11.14 7.56
C LYS A 93 -18.73 11.68 8.88
N GLY A 94 -17.46 11.44 9.23
CA GLY A 94 -16.85 11.89 10.49
C GLY A 94 -17.27 11.12 11.75
N GLU A 95 -18.09 10.07 11.60
CA GLU A 95 -18.58 9.23 12.70
C GLU A 95 -18.22 7.75 12.45
N TYR A 96 -17.80 7.04 13.52
CA TYR A 96 -17.53 5.61 13.46
C TYR A 96 -18.85 4.84 13.48
N LEU A 97 -19.26 4.27 12.34
CA LEU A 97 -20.47 3.45 12.27
C LEU A 97 -20.14 2.00 12.70
N PRO A 98 -20.85 1.44 13.69
CA PRO A 98 -20.42 0.21 14.36
C PRO A 98 -20.53 -1.08 13.54
N THR A 99 -21.11 -1.08 12.33
CA THR A 99 -21.25 -2.30 11.50
C THR A 99 -21.30 -2.01 10.00
N ASN A 100 -20.70 -2.91 9.20
CA ASN A 100 -20.75 -2.97 7.72
C ASN A 100 -20.09 -1.82 6.93
N ILE A 101 -19.07 -1.15 7.47
CA ILE A 101 -18.29 -0.21 6.66
C ILE A 101 -17.44 -1.00 5.66
N GLY A 102 -17.73 -0.84 4.36
CA GLY A 102 -16.91 -1.42 3.32
C GLY A 102 -15.48 -0.88 3.42
N ILE A 103 -14.50 -1.74 3.65
CA ILE A 103 -13.10 -1.33 3.71
C ILE A 103 -12.48 -1.36 2.32
N HIS A 104 -11.76 -0.30 2.01
CA HIS A 104 -11.03 -0.15 0.75
C HIS A 104 -9.53 -0.18 1.04
N THR A 105 -8.73 -0.37 0.01
CA THR A 105 -7.28 -0.18 0.13
C THR A 105 -6.74 0.60 -1.05
N HIS A 106 -5.84 1.52 -0.72
CA HIS A 106 -5.02 2.24 -1.67
C HIS A 106 -3.58 1.76 -1.50
N MET A 107 -2.94 1.40 -2.61
CA MET A 107 -1.57 0.93 -2.64
C MET A 107 -0.76 1.71 -3.66
N VAL A 108 0.52 1.78 -3.36
CA VAL A 108 1.57 2.27 -4.24
C VAL A 108 2.59 1.17 -4.34
N VAL A 109 2.87 0.74 -5.56
CA VAL A 109 3.78 -0.36 -5.85
C VAL A 109 4.89 0.14 -6.76
N ASN A 110 6.14 0.10 -6.28
CA ASN A 110 7.34 0.30 -7.08
C ASN A 110 7.89 -1.08 -7.48
N THR A 111 7.94 -1.38 -8.78
CA THR A 111 8.20 -2.76 -9.24
C THR A 111 8.84 -2.79 -10.63
N SER A 112 9.70 -3.79 -10.85
CA SER A 112 10.18 -4.15 -12.19
C SER A 112 9.20 -5.07 -12.93
N LEU A 113 8.25 -5.68 -12.21
CA LEU A 113 7.28 -6.61 -12.78
C LEU A 113 6.34 -5.89 -13.76
N LYS A 114 5.88 -6.65 -14.76
CA LYS A 114 4.85 -6.19 -15.70
C LYS A 114 3.50 -5.97 -14.96
N LYS A 115 2.70 -5.04 -15.46
CA LYS A 115 1.40 -4.69 -14.84
C LYS A 115 0.47 -5.91 -14.81
N GLU A 116 0.47 -6.70 -15.89
CA GLU A 116 -0.35 -7.90 -16.05
C GLU A 116 0.02 -8.98 -15.02
N THR A 117 1.30 -9.05 -14.63
CA THR A 117 1.75 -9.93 -13.54
C THR A 117 1.17 -9.47 -12.21
N ILE A 118 1.23 -8.17 -11.92
CA ILE A 118 0.65 -7.62 -10.69
C ILE A 118 -0.86 -7.85 -10.64
N GLU A 119 -1.57 -7.61 -11.75
CA GLU A 119 -3.01 -7.91 -11.88
C GLU A 119 -3.33 -9.38 -11.60
N TYR A 120 -2.55 -10.30 -12.16
CA TYR A 120 -2.72 -11.73 -11.91
C TYR A 120 -2.64 -12.06 -10.41
N TYR A 121 -1.63 -11.56 -9.69
CA TYR A 121 -1.50 -11.84 -8.26
C TYR A 121 -2.63 -11.23 -7.42
N ILE A 122 -3.08 -10.02 -7.75
CA ILE A 122 -4.18 -9.35 -7.03
C ILE A 122 -5.48 -10.12 -7.22
N ASN A 123 -5.80 -10.51 -8.45
CA ASN A 123 -7.00 -11.29 -8.76
C ASN A 123 -7.02 -12.65 -8.05
N ASN A 124 -5.86 -13.27 -7.82
CA ASN A 124 -5.78 -14.55 -7.10
C ASN A 124 -5.75 -14.41 -5.58
N SER A 125 -5.45 -13.22 -5.07
CA SER A 125 -5.26 -13.00 -3.62
C SER A 125 -6.42 -12.26 -2.99
N THR A 126 -7.17 -11.48 -3.76
CA THR A 126 -8.18 -10.55 -3.26
C THR A 126 -9.49 -10.71 -4.02
N GLU A 127 -10.58 -10.29 -3.39
CA GLU A 127 -11.88 -10.11 -4.03
C GLU A 127 -12.27 -8.64 -3.92
N GLY A 128 -12.84 -8.08 -4.99
CA GLY A 128 -13.26 -6.68 -5.05
C GLY A 128 -13.06 -6.09 -6.44
N ASP A 129 -13.44 -4.83 -6.60
CA ASP A 129 -13.18 -4.09 -7.83
C ASP A 129 -11.74 -3.54 -7.79
N ILE A 130 -10.96 -3.87 -8.81
CA ILE A 130 -9.53 -3.57 -8.87
C ILE A 130 -9.29 -2.50 -9.93
N TYR A 131 -8.66 -1.40 -9.52
CA TYR A 131 -8.24 -0.32 -10.40
C TYR A 131 -6.72 -0.17 -10.33
N ILE A 132 -6.04 -0.30 -11.48
CA ILE A 132 -4.58 -0.16 -11.57
C ILE A 132 -4.19 0.92 -12.58
N GLU A 133 -3.50 1.92 -12.08
CA GLU A 133 -3.01 3.07 -12.84
C GLU A 133 -1.48 3.12 -12.81
N ASP A 134 -0.83 3.34 -13.96
CA ASP A 134 0.60 3.65 -14.02
C ASP A 134 0.80 5.12 -13.65
N ILE A 135 1.40 5.36 -12.48
CA ILE A 135 1.68 6.69 -11.93
C ILE A 135 3.18 7.03 -12.00
N THR A 136 3.97 6.32 -12.81
CA THR A 136 5.43 6.51 -12.92
C THR A 136 5.80 7.96 -13.24
N LYS A 137 5.01 8.62 -14.10
CA LYS A 137 5.24 10.01 -14.55
C LYS A 137 4.37 11.04 -13.82
N ARG A 138 3.74 10.66 -12.71
CA ARG A 138 2.85 11.54 -11.96
C ARG A 138 3.61 12.73 -11.36
N LEU A 139 3.08 13.94 -11.58
CA LEU A 139 3.68 15.21 -11.14
C LEU A 139 3.07 15.72 -9.82
N ASP A 140 1.85 15.33 -9.47
CA ASP A 140 1.11 15.78 -8.28
C ASP A 140 1.35 14.90 -7.05
N ARG A 141 2.62 14.54 -6.80
CA ARG A 141 3.05 13.61 -5.73
C ARG A 141 2.50 13.98 -4.35
N ASP A 142 2.58 15.26 -4.00
CA ASP A 142 2.09 15.77 -2.71
C ASP A 142 0.58 15.59 -2.55
N ASN A 143 -0.20 15.86 -3.61
CA ASN A 143 -1.64 15.66 -3.58
C ASN A 143 -1.99 14.18 -3.41
N TYR A 144 -1.23 13.31 -4.07
CA TYR A 144 -1.47 11.87 -4.01
C TYR A 144 -1.17 11.28 -2.63
N ILE A 145 -0.02 11.61 -2.02
CA ILE A 145 0.27 11.15 -0.65
C ILE A 145 -0.72 11.76 0.36
N ASN A 146 -1.11 13.03 0.19
CA ASN A 146 -2.14 13.67 1.01
C ASN A 146 -3.49 12.96 0.92
N TYR A 147 -3.85 12.46 -0.27
CA TYR A 147 -5.03 11.64 -0.47
C TYR A 147 -4.92 10.30 0.29
N MET A 148 -3.79 9.59 0.19
CA MET A 148 -3.60 8.31 0.89
C MET A 148 -3.64 8.44 2.41
N ILE A 149 -3.09 9.53 2.96
CA ILE A 149 -3.03 9.73 4.42
C ILE A 149 -4.22 10.54 4.97
N LYS A 150 -5.22 10.87 4.15
CA LYS A 150 -6.34 11.75 4.53
C LYS A 150 -7.05 11.28 5.80
N GLN A 151 -7.14 9.95 5.99
CA GLN A 151 -7.77 9.35 7.17
C GLN A 151 -6.93 9.47 8.45
N GLY A 152 -5.66 9.90 8.39
CA GLY A 152 -4.89 10.21 9.59
C GLY A 152 -5.35 11.50 10.28
N LYS A 153 -6.18 12.31 9.61
CA LYS A 153 -6.85 13.48 10.20
C LYS A 153 -8.05 13.09 11.06
N THR A 154 -8.56 11.88 10.90
CA THR A 154 -9.55 11.27 11.76
C THR A 154 -8.78 10.31 12.68
N ASN A 155 -9.04 10.28 13.99
CA ASN A 155 -8.24 9.50 14.97
C ASN A 155 -8.38 7.96 14.82
N ILE A 156 -8.67 7.48 13.61
CA ILE A 156 -8.96 6.09 13.24
C ILE A 156 -7.76 5.40 12.59
N LEU A 157 -6.73 6.17 12.20
CA LEU A 157 -5.52 5.61 11.60
C LEU A 157 -4.64 4.99 12.68
N THR A 158 -4.55 3.67 12.66
CA THR A 158 -3.73 2.84 13.58
C THR A 158 -2.68 2.03 12.81
N ASP A 159 -1.80 1.35 13.55
CA ASP A 159 -0.78 0.46 12.97
C ASP A 159 -1.36 -0.70 12.14
N ASP A 160 -2.65 -1.05 12.32
CA ASP A 160 -3.31 -2.10 11.54
C ASP A 160 -3.81 -1.60 10.17
N ASN A 161 -3.88 -0.28 9.99
CA ASN A 161 -4.43 0.32 8.77
C ASN A 161 -3.42 0.49 7.65
N TYR A 162 -2.15 0.16 7.85
CA TYR A 162 -1.15 0.33 6.79
C TYR A 162 0.01 -0.64 6.94
N ASN A 163 0.77 -0.78 5.85
CA ASN A 163 2.04 -1.50 5.87
C ASN A 163 2.86 -1.06 4.67
N TYR A 164 4.18 -1.18 4.78
CA TYR A 164 5.07 -1.03 3.65
C TYR A 164 6.22 -2.02 3.76
N LYS A 165 6.79 -2.39 2.61
CA LYS A 165 8.05 -3.11 2.53
C LYS A 165 8.85 -2.55 1.37
N ILE A 166 10.06 -2.12 1.69
CA ILE A 166 10.99 -1.51 0.74
C ILE A 166 12.34 -2.20 0.91
N ASP A 167 12.72 -2.95 -0.11
CA ASP A 167 14.09 -3.41 -0.27
C ASP A 167 14.90 -2.23 -0.84
N LEU A 168 15.95 -1.80 -0.15
CA LEU A 168 16.91 -0.85 -0.69
C LEU A 168 17.71 -1.54 -1.80
N ILE A 169 17.37 -1.21 -3.04
CA ILE A 169 18.10 -1.62 -4.24
C ILE A 169 19.21 -0.59 -4.42
N CYS A 170 20.44 -0.99 -4.13
CA CYS A 170 21.65 -0.20 -4.31
C CYS A 170 22.15 -0.27 -5.75
#